data_AF-A0ABC9BD05-F1
#
_entry.id   AF-A0ABC9BD05-F1
#
_cell.length_a   1.000
_cell.length_b   1.000
_cell.length_c   1.000
_cell.angle_alpha   90.00
_cell.angle_beta   90.00
_cell.angle_gamma   90.00
#
_symmetry.space_group_name_H-M   'P 1'
#
loop_
_entity.id
_entity.type
_entity.pdbx_description
1 polymer ?
#
loop_
_entity_poly.entity_id
_entity_poly.type
_entity_poly.pdbx_seq_one_letter_code
_entity_poly.pdbx_strand_id
1 'polypeptide(L)'
;MEDPGPSSAAPEPPQTPPPPPVEEGDGWVLLPPSEVEGVDAPKVIHWEDLQQELARLWSLSVALQASRERKAHLTARLESAIQARRAFLQQDNELAEMRQSLQQHTDHLGDLKMHTKKSSEDVEDRRAQLCVSIRTLSVASKTLGTARTNLEEANKLLSGENGHGRLKNIEQKLRTRQQYMVTQVAWIYPVRPLDEKSPDHKPGYTPSIMKTCNAESILPDGSRKRPLAILGLQLSKPTAKKTGYFGDKTDFQKPSTVLGYAAHAVSLIASYLNVPLRYPLRFGGSRSHVLDHSPSVEPSSMTSVVSSVPLSTSMRTMEFPLFFDGQETTRSAYAIFLLNKDIEQLLNYIGAESLGPRHVLANLKQLTMIIQSQQYISTD
;
A
#
# COMPACT_ATOMS: atom_id res chain seq x y z
N MET A 1 -16.44 22.23 -15.16
CA MET A 1 -16.20 23.69 -15.17
C MET A 1 -14.84 23.92 -15.78
N GLU A 2 -14.63 24.58 -16.90
CA GLU A 2 -15.43 24.96 -18.08
C GLU A 2 -14.35 25.50 -19.04
N ASP A 3 -14.46 25.17 -20.33
CA ASP A 3 -13.59 25.69 -21.39
C ASP A 3 -13.65 27.23 -21.48
N PRO A 4 -12.56 27.93 -21.82
CA PRO A 4 -12.65 29.26 -22.41
C PRO A 4 -12.68 29.15 -23.94
N GLY A 5 -13.78 29.60 -24.53
CA GLY A 5 -13.99 29.66 -25.98
C GLY A 5 -13.08 30.68 -26.70
N PRO A 6 -12.99 30.58 -28.04
CA PRO A 6 -12.15 31.46 -28.85
C PRO A 6 -12.86 32.80 -29.13
N SER A 7 -12.22 33.92 -28.76
CA SER A 7 -12.69 35.26 -29.11
C SER A 7 -12.33 35.58 -30.56
N SER A 8 -13.36 35.74 -31.37
CA SER A 8 -13.33 36.25 -32.74
C SER A 8 -12.99 37.74 -32.73
N ALA A 9 -11.90 38.12 -33.41
CA ALA A 9 -11.66 39.49 -33.84
C ALA A 9 -11.07 39.42 -35.25
N ALA A 10 -11.89 39.77 -36.24
CA ALA A 10 -11.52 39.81 -37.64
C ALA A 10 -10.50 40.93 -37.91
N PRO A 11 -9.59 40.76 -38.89
CA PRO A 11 -8.60 41.78 -39.27
C PRO A 11 -9.25 42.93 -40.05
N GLU A 12 -8.94 44.17 -39.68
CA GLU A 12 -9.26 45.36 -40.46
C GLU A 12 -8.59 45.30 -41.85
N PRO A 13 -9.32 45.61 -42.94
CA PRO A 13 -8.76 45.61 -44.29
C PRO A 13 -7.90 46.88 -44.56
N PRO A 14 -6.94 46.79 -45.50
CA PRO A 14 -5.96 47.85 -45.75
C PRO A 14 -6.60 49.11 -46.36
N GLN A 15 -6.25 50.27 -45.82
CA GLN A 15 -6.63 51.57 -46.38
C GLN A 15 -5.99 51.76 -47.76
N THR A 16 -6.83 52.09 -48.73
CA THR A 16 -6.48 52.41 -50.12
C THR A 16 -5.56 53.63 -50.22
N PRO A 17 -4.61 53.67 -51.18
CA PRO A 17 -3.76 54.84 -51.37
C PRO A 17 -4.57 56.03 -51.92
N PRO A 18 -4.19 57.28 -51.60
CA PRO A 18 -4.86 58.45 -52.15
C PRO A 18 -4.65 58.53 -53.67
N PRO A 19 -5.63 59.08 -54.42
CA PRO A 19 -5.54 59.16 -55.87
C PRO A 19 -4.43 60.13 -56.32
N PRO A 20 -3.82 59.92 -57.50
CA PRO A 20 -2.84 60.84 -58.03
C PRO A 20 -3.47 62.21 -58.34
N PRO A 21 -2.71 63.31 -58.27
CA PRO A 21 -3.22 64.64 -58.59
C PRO A 21 -3.63 64.70 -60.06
N VAL A 22 -4.81 65.28 -60.29
CA VAL A 22 -5.40 65.56 -61.60
C VAL A 22 -4.48 66.52 -62.35
N GLU A 23 -3.92 66.09 -63.49
CA GLU A 23 -3.28 66.99 -64.44
C GLU A 23 -4.35 67.92 -65.03
N GLU A 24 -4.42 69.16 -64.54
CA GLU A 24 -5.11 70.24 -65.25
C GLU A 24 -4.29 70.56 -66.50
N GLY A 25 -4.70 69.96 -67.62
CA GLY A 25 -4.17 70.28 -68.93
C GLY A 25 -4.34 71.76 -69.27
N ASP A 26 -3.40 72.28 -70.05
CA ASP A 26 -3.39 73.60 -70.67
C ASP A 26 -4.63 73.81 -71.59
N GLY A 27 -5.79 73.98 -70.98
CA GLY A 27 -7.02 74.37 -71.65
C GLY A 27 -7.03 75.88 -71.82
N TRP A 28 -6.86 76.35 -73.06
CA TRP A 28 -7.18 77.73 -73.40
C TRP A 28 -8.65 78.00 -73.04
N VAL A 29 -8.89 78.78 -71.99
CA VAL A 29 -10.22 79.28 -71.67
C VAL A 29 -10.60 80.32 -72.73
N LEU A 30 -11.51 79.96 -73.63
CA LEU A 30 -12.17 80.87 -74.54
C LEU A 30 -13.11 81.78 -73.73
N LEU A 31 -12.68 83.02 -73.49
CA LEU A 31 -13.54 84.05 -72.93
C LEU A 31 -14.55 84.52 -74.00
N PRO A 32 -15.86 84.53 -73.70
CA PRO A 32 -16.87 85.10 -74.59
C PRO A 32 -16.63 86.62 -74.77
N PRO A 33 -16.90 87.20 -75.96
CA PRO A 33 -16.47 88.56 -76.33
C PRO A 33 -17.08 89.70 -75.49
N SER A 34 -17.95 89.41 -74.52
CA SER A 34 -18.61 90.39 -73.66
C SER A 34 -17.79 90.84 -72.44
N GLU A 35 -16.69 90.14 -72.08
CA GLU A 35 -15.85 90.46 -70.91
C GLU A 35 -14.49 91.07 -71.28
N VAL A 36 -14.24 91.33 -72.57
CA VAL A 36 -13.07 92.06 -73.04
C VAL A 36 -13.47 93.53 -73.22
N GLU A 37 -12.97 94.41 -72.34
CA GLU A 37 -13.17 95.86 -72.48
C GLU A 37 -12.67 96.34 -73.86
N GLY A 38 -13.58 96.82 -74.72
CA GLY A 38 -13.27 97.51 -75.98
C GLY A 38 -13.78 96.90 -77.29
N VAL A 39 -14.64 95.87 -77.27
CA VAL A 39 -15.07 95.15 -78.50
C VAL A 39 -16.13 95.91 -79.34
N ASP A 40 -17.00 96.73 -78.75
CA ASP A 40 -18.13 97.39 -79.46
C ASP A 40 -17.87 98.83 -79.92
N ALA A 41 -16.65 99.36 -79.72
CA ALA A 41 -16.25 100.67 -80.22
C ALA A 41 -14.78 100.61 -80.66
N PRO A 42 -14.48 100.23 -81.92
CA PRO A 42 -13.11 100.32 -82.41
C PRO A 42 -12.70 101.78 -82.31
N LYS A 43 -11.64 102.05 -81.54
CA LYS A 43 -11.09 103.40 -81.44
C LYS A 43 -10.63 103.79 -82.84
N VAL A 44 -11.40 104.62 -83.56
CA VAL A 44 -11.04 105.12 -84.89
C VAL A 44 -9.96 106.17 -84.69
N ILE A 45 -8.72 105.80 -84.99
CA ILE A 45 -7.56 106.66 -84.76
C ILE A 45 -7.38 107.55 -85.99
N HIS A 46 -7.44 108.88 -85.81
CA HIS A 46 -7.04 109.82 -86.86
C HIS A 46 -5.53 109.63 -87.14
N TRP A 47 -5.12 109.73 -88.41
CA TRP A 47 -3.76 109.42 -88.85
C TRP A 47 -2.66 110.16 -88.06
N GLU A 48 -2.96 111.37 -87.58
CA GLU A 48 -2.07 112.21 -86.76
C GLU A 48 -1.86 111.66 -85.34
N ASP A 49 -2.81 110.87 -84.80
CA ASP A 49 -2.80 110.34 -83.42
C ASP A 49 -2.34 108.87 -83.34
N LEU A 50 -2.16 108.19 -84.48
CA LEU A 50 -1.75 106.78 -84.55
C LEU A 50 -0.40 106.53 -83.87
N GLN A 51 0.55 107.46 -84.04
CA GLN A 51 1.84 107.38 -83.36
C GLN A 51 1.71 107.45 -81.84
N GLN A 52 0.76 108.23 -81.32
CA GLN A 52 0.57 108.40 -79.89
C GLN A 52 -0.12 107.18 -79.25
N GLU A 53 -1.08 106.55 -79.94
CA GLU A 53 -1.70 105.31 -79.50
C GLU A 53 -0.77 104.09 -79.63
N LEU A 54 0.06 104.03 -80.67
CA LEU A 54 1.13 103.02 -80.76
C LEU A 54 2.14 103.19 -79.63
N ALA A 55 2.55 104.42 -79.32
CA ALA A 55 3.40 104.71 -78.16
C ALA A 55 2.73 104.32 -76.82
N ARG A 56 1.41 104.51 -76.70
CA ARG A 56 0.61 104.09 -75.52
C ARG A 56 0.53 102.57 -75.39
N LEU A 57 0.28 101.86 -76.49
CA LEU A 57 0.24 100.39 -76.50
C LEU A 57 1.63 99.78 -76.28
N TRP A 58 2.68 100.40 -76.82
CA TRP A 58 4.07 100.04 -76.52
C TRP A 58 4.43 100.28 -75.06
N SER A 59 4.01 101.40 -74.45
CA SER A 59 4.26 101.63 -73.02
C SER A 59 3.47 100.68 -72.12
N LEU A 60 2.23 100.34 -72.49
CA LEU A 60 1.42 99.33 -71.81
C LEU A 60 1.98 97.91 -71.97
N SER A 61 2.46 97.53 -73.16
CA SER A 61 3.06 96.22 -73.38
C SER A 61 4.39 96.09 -72.63
N VAL A 62 5.20 97.15 -72.61
CA VAL A 62 6.42 97.23 -71.80
C VAL A 62 6.09 97.19 -70.30
N ALA A 63 5.04 97.87 -69.84
CA ALA A 63 4.59 97.81 -68.44
C ALA A 63 4.02 96.43 -68.06
N LEU A 64 3.29 95.77 -68.96
CA LEU A 64 2.80 94.40 -68.78
C LEU A 64 3.97 93.42 -68.73
N GLN A 65 4.98 93.59 -69.58
CA GLN A 65 6.18 92.76 -69.56
C GLN A 65 6.99 92.96 -68.28
N ALA A 66 7.19 94.21 -67.83
CA ALA A 66 7.80 94.51 -66.54
C ALA A 66 7.00 93.93 -65.37
N SER A 67 5.66 93.92 -65.44
CA SER A 67 4.79 93.28 -64.46
C SER A 67 4.93 91.74 -64.48
N ARG A 68 5.02 91.14 -65.66
CA ARG A 68 5.27 89.68 -65.83
C ARG A 68 6.64 89.28 -65.31
N GLU A 69 7.67 90.06 -65.57
CA GLU A 69 9.03 89.85 -65.04
C GLU A 69 9.05 89.97 -63.51
N ARG A 70 8.36 90.96 -62.94
CA ARG A 70 8.17 91.06 -61.48
C ARG A 70 7.43 89.85 -60.91
N LYS A 71 6.36 89.40 -61.57
CA LYS A 71 5.64 88.18 -61.16
C LYS A 71 6.58 86.98 -61.18
N ALA A 72 7.34 86.77 -62.25
CA ALA A 72 8.30 85.68 -62.37
C ALA A 72 9.43 85.75 -61.32
N HIS A 73 9.92 86.94 -61.02
CA HIS A 73 10.92 87.14 -59.96
C HIS A 73 10.34 86.83 -58.57
N LEU A 74 9.10 87.24 -58.30
CA LEU A 74 8.43 86.93 -57.04
C LEU A 74 8.10 85.45 -56.92
N THR A 75 7.69 84.76 -57.99
CA THR A 75 7.46 83.31 -57.97
C THR A 75 8.77 82.56 -57.72
N ALA A 76 9.87 82.94 -58.37
CA ALA A 76 11.17 82.34 -58.11
C ALA A 76 11.67 82.56 -56.67
N ARG A 77 11.45 83.76 -56.10
CA ARG A 77 11.77 84.05 -54.69
C ARG A 77 10.87 83.29 -53.71
N LEU A 78 9.60 83.11 -54.05
CA LEU A 78 8.66 82.34 -53.25
C LEU A 78 9.06 80.85 -53.28
N GLU A 79 9.37 80.30 -54.46
CA GLU A 79 9.82 78.92 -54.62
C GLU A 79 11.11 78.64 -53.85
N SER A 80 12.11 79.54 -53.91
CA SER A 80 13.35 79.36 -53.14
C SER A 80 13.10 79.44 -51.62
N ALA A 81 12.23 80.34 -51.16
CA ALA A 81 11.82 80.40 -49.77
C ALA A 81 11.06 79.14 -49.31
N ILE A 82 10.18 78.59 -50.16
CA ILE A 82 9.49 77.32 -49.90
C ILE A 82 10.49 76.16 -49.84
N GLN A 83 11.43 76.09 -50.78
CA GLN A 83 12.46 75.04 -50.78
C GLN A 83 13.33 75.10 -49.51
N ALA A 84 13.77 76.29 -49.11
CA ALA A 84 14.50 76.48 -47.86
C ALA A 84 13.66 76.05 -46.64
N ARG A 85 12.36 76.39 -46.62
CA ARG A 85 11.44 75.96 -45.55
C ARG A 85 11.23 74.45 -45.54
N ARG A 86 11.14 73.79 -46.69
CA ARG A 86 11.03 72.33 -46.79
C ARG A 86 12.28 71.64 -46.24
N ALA A 87 13.47 72.11 -46.60
CA ALA A 87 14.73 71.56 -46.08
C ALA A 87 14.82 71.72 -44.55
N PHE A 88 14.42 72.88 -44.03
CA PHE A 88 14.37 73.11 -42.58
C PHE A 88 13.38 72.17 -41.88
N LEU A 89 12.18 71.99 -42.43
CA LEU A 89 11.18 71.06 -41.87
C LEU A 89 11.65 69.60 -41.91
N GLN A 90 12.37 69.19 -42.96
CA GLN A 90 12.97 67.85 -43.03
C GLN A 90 13.97 67.63 -41.90
N GLN A 91 14.87 68.59 -41.68
CA GLN A 91 15.84 68.51 -40.57
C GLN A 91 15.15 68.47 -39.20
N ASP A 92 14.13 69.29 -38.97
CA ASP A 92 13.37 69.29 -37.72
C ASP A 92 12.63 67.95 -37.50
N ASN A 93 12.08 67.36 -38.57
CA ASN A 93 11.44 66.05 -38.50
C ASN A 93 12.45 64.94 -38.14
N GLU A 94 13.63 64.91 -38.78
CA GLU A 94 14.70 63.96 -38.45
C GLU A 94 15.16 64.09 -36.99
N LEU A 95 15.33 65.33 -36.51
CA LEU A 95 15.66 65.58 -35.11
C LEU A 95 14.54 65.12 -34.17
N ALA A 96 13.27 65.29 -34.55
CA ALA A 96 12.14 64.81 -33.76
C ALA A 96 12.10 63.29 -33.68
N GLU A 97 12.33 62.58 -34.79
CA GLU A 97 12.42 61.11 -34.83
C GLU A 97 13.58 60.60 -33.98
N MET A 98 14.76 61.22 -34.07
CA MET A 98 15.90 60.85 -33.23
C MET A 98 15.63 61.07 -31.75
N ARG A 99 14.97 62.18 -31.37
CA ARG A 99 14.55 62.43 -29.98
C ARG A 99 13.54 61.39 -29.50
N GLN A 100 12.58 61.01 -30.34
CA GLN A 100 11.61 59.97 -30.00
C GLN A 100 12.29 58.60 -29.81
N SER A 101 13.21 58.23 -30.69
CA SER A 101 13.98 56.98 -30.59
C SER A 101 14.85 56.95 -29.33
N LEU A 102 15.52 58.07 -29.01
CA LEU A 102 16.26 58.20 -27.75
C LEU A 102 15.35 58.08 -26.54
N GLN A 103 14.17 58.71 -26.55
CA GLN A 103 13.20 58.60 -25.46
C GLN A 103 12.73 57.16 -25.27
N GLN A 104 12.39 56.45 -26.35
CA GLN A 104 12.02 55.04 -26.31
C GLN A 104 13.15 54.17 -25.75
N HIS A 105 14.40 54.44 -26.15
CA HIS A 105 15.56 53.72 -25.62
C HIS A 105 15.80 54.03 -24.13
N THR A 106 15.61 55.28 -23.69
CA THR A 106 15.72 55.63 -22.27
C THR A 106 14.64 54.98 -21.42
N ASP A 107 13.39 54.93 -21.93
CA ASP A 107 12.27 54.29 -21.24
C ASP A 107 12.51 52.77 -21.15
N HIS A 108 12.93 52.15 -22.25
CA HIS A 108 13.28 50.72 -22.28
C HIS A 108 14.42 50.36 -21.30
N LEU A 109 15.48 51.19 -21.24
CA LEU A 109 16.54 51.02 -20.24
C LEU A 109 16.02 51.19 -18.81
N GLY A 110 15.08 52.11 -18.59
CA GLY A 110 14.38 52.28 -17.32
C GLY A 110 13.63 51.01 -16.91
N ASP A 111 12.82 50.46 -17.82
CA ASP A 111 12.08 49.22 -17.62
C ASP A 111 13.01 48.04 -17.33
N LEU A 112 14.07 47.87 -18.12
CA LEU A 112 15.06 46.82 -17.90
C LEU A 112 15.75 46.95 -16.53
N LYS A 113 16.07 48.18 -16.11
CA LYS A 113 16.67 48.44 -14.78
C LYS A 113 15.68 48.10 -13.66
N MET A 114 14.40 48.41 -13.82
CA MET A 114 13.38 48.07 -12.85
C MET A 114 13.14 46.55 -12.79
N HIS A 115 13.07 45.87 -13.92
CA HIS A 115 12.94 44.41 -13.99
C HIS A 115 14.12 43.68 -13.37
N THR A 116 15.35 44.13 -13.62
CA THR A 116 16.56 43.53 -13.03
C THR A 116 16.65 43.78 -11.52
N LYS A 117 16.26 44.97 -11.05
CA LYS A 117 16.18 45.26 -9.61
C LYS A 117 15.15 44.37 -8.92
N LYS A 118 13.95 44.27 -9.48
CA LYS A 118 12.87 43.42 -8.94
C LYS A 118 13.30 41.94 -8.88
N SER A 119 13.90 41.41 -9.95
CA SER A 119 14.36 40.02 -9.95
C SER A 119 15.52 39.78 -8.97
N SER A 120 16.37 40.78 -8.74
CA SER A 120 17.39 40.74 -7.68
C SER A 120 16.76 40.66 -6.28
N GLU A 121 15.76 41.50 -6.00
CA GLU A 121 15.01 41.48 -4.73
C GLU A 121 14.32 40.12 -4.52
N ASP A 122 13.65 39.58 -5.56
CA ASP A 122 13.03 38.25 -5.50
C ASP A 122 14.05 37.12 -5.18
N VAL A 123 15.29 37.24 -5.68
CA VAL A 123 16.37 36.28 -5.39
C VAL A 123 16.84 36.41 -3.94
N GLU A 124 16.92 37.62 -3.40
CA GLU A 124 17.28 37.87 -2.00
C GLU A 124 16.21 37.32 -1.04
N ASP A 125 14.94 37.53 -1.34
CA ASP A 125 13.82 36.99 -0.56
C ASP A 125 13.82 35.46 -0.55
N ARG A 126 14.03 34.82 -1.71
CA ARG A 126 14.17 33.36 -1.80
C ARG A 126 15.38 32.85 -1.02
N ARG A 127 16.51 33.55 -1.06
CA ARG A 127 17.70 33.19 -0.26
C ARG A 127 17.41 33.28 1.24
N ALA A 128 16.71 34.32 1.69
CA ALA A 128 16.32 34.48 3.08
C ALA A 128 15.39 33.34 3.53
N GLN A 129 14.41 32.97 2.70
CA GLN A 129 13.50 31.86 2.96
C GLN A 129 14.26 30.52 3.06
N LEU A 130 15.17 30.24 2.12
CA LEU A 130 16.00 29.04 2.16
C LEU A 130 16.87 28.98 3.41
N CYS A 131 17.44 30.10 3.85
CA CYS A 131 18.20 30.16 5.10
C CYS A 131 17.34 29.79 6.32
N VAL A 132 16.07 30.19 6.37
CA VAL A 132 15.14 29.78 7.44
C VAL A 132 14.89 28.27 7.36
N SER A 133 14.58 27.74 6.17
CA SER A 133 14.34 26.30 5.96
C SER A 133 15.56 25.43 6.33
N ILE A 134 16.78 25.88 6.03
CA ILE A 134 18.00 25.16 6.42
C ILE A 134 18.15 25.12 7.94
N ARG A 135 17.85 26.23 8.64
CA ARG A 135 17.92 26.27 10.11
C ARG A 135 16.88 25.35 10.74
N THR A 136 15.64 25.35 10.26
CA THR A 136 14.59 24.47 10.79
C THR A 136 14.91 22.99 10.54
N LEU A 137 15.40 22.65 9.34
CA LEU A 137 15.85 21.29 9.04
C LEU A 137 17.04 20.85 9.90
N SER A 138 17.98 21.74 10.20
CA SER A 138 19.10 21.42 11.10
C SER A 138 18.62 21.09 12.52
N VAL A 139 17.67 21.85 13.05
CA VAL A 139 17.07 21.56 14.37
C VAL A 139 16.34 20.21 14.32
N ALA A 140 15.51 19.98 13.30
CA ALA A 140 14.79 18.72 13.12
C ALA A 140 15.74 17.51 13.01
N SER A 141 16.86 17.67 12.30
CA SER A 141 17.89 16.64 12.17
C SER A 141 18.55 16.31 13.51
N LYS A 142 18.86 17.32 14.32
CA LYS A 142 19.41 17.12 15.68
C LYS A 142 18.40 16.40 16.57
N THR A 143 17.14 16.84 16.58
CA THR A 143 16.09 16.19 17.39
C THR A 143 15.87 14.74 16.96
N LEU A 144 15.90 14.46 15.65
CA LEU A 144 15.79 13.11 15.13
C LEU A 144 17.00 12.24 15.51
N GLY A 145 18.21 12.82 15.50
CA GLY A 145 19.43 12.17 16.01
C GLY A 145 19.28 11.77 17.47
N THR A 146 18.82 12.68 18.34
CA THR A 146 18.58 12.38 19.76
C THR A 146 17.47 11.34 19.97
N ALA A 147 16.39 11.40 19.19
CA ALA A 147 15.32 10.42 19.27
C ALA A 147 15.80 9.02 18.88
N ARG A 148 16.66 8.94 17.85
CA ARG A 148 17.27 7.69 17.41
C ARG A 148 18.18 7.08 18.48
N THR A 149 19.06 7.86 19.11
CA THR A 149 19.92 7.36 20.19
C THR A 149 19.11 6.86 21.37
N ASN A 150 18.06 7.60 21.76
CA ASN A 150 17.18 7.19 22.85
C ASN A 150 16.45 5.88 22.54
N LEU A 151 16.01 5.68 21.30
CA LEU A 151 15.40 4.43 20.85
C LEU A 151 16.40 3.28 20.88
N GLU A 152 17.62 3.49 20.40
CA GLU A 152 18.68 2.48 20.44
C GLU A 152 19.03 2.08 21.88
N GLU A 153 19.07 3.02 22.82
CA GLU A 153 19.26 2.76 24.25
C GLU A 153 18.08 1.99 24.85
N ALA A 154 16.84 2.38 24.56
CA ALA A 154 15.65 1.66 25.02
C ALA A 154 15.64 0.21 24.49
N ASN A 155 16.00 -0.01 23.22
CA ASN A 155 16.13 -1.34 22.63
C ASN A 155 17.23 -2.18 23.29
N LYS A 156 18.36 -1.57 23.65
CA LYS A 156 19.44 -2.25 24.40
C LYS A 156 18.97 -2.64 25.80
N LEU A 157 18.25 -1.77 26.50
CA LEU A 157 17.69 -2.08 27.81
C LEU A 157 16.63 -3.19 27.72
N LEU A 158 15.78 -3.17 26.70
CA LEU A 158 14.78 -4.21 26.45
C LEU A 158 15.40 -5.54 26.06
N SER A 159 16.45 -5.56 25.22
CA SER A 159 17.12 -6.79 24.81
C SER A 159 18.09 -7.33 25.85
N GLY A 160 18.50 -6.50 26.81
CA GLY A 160 19.47 -6.83 27.83
C GLY A 160 18.96 -7.85 28.86
N GLU A 161 19.86 -8.21 29.78
CA GLU A 161 19.62 -9.22 30.81
C GLU A 161 18.40 -8.91 31.67
N ASN A 162 18.11 -7.64 31.94
CA ASN A 162 16.97 -7.23 32.78
C ASN A 162 15.63 -7.13 32.02
N GLY A 163 15.65 -7.20 30.68
CA GLY A 163 14.46 -7.14 29.84
C GLY A 163 14.04 -8.53 29.32
N HIS A 164 14.00 -8.68 27.99
CA HIS A 164 13.70 -9.92 27.30
C HIS A 164 14.72 -11.03 27.61
N GLY A 165 15.97 -10.69 27.96
CA GLY A 165 16.96 -11.67 28.40
C GLY A 165 16.51 -12.46 29.64
N ARG A 166 15.99 -11.77 30.67
CA ARG A 166 15.42 -12.41 31.86
C ARG A 166 14.20 -13.26 31.52
N LEU A 167 13.31 -12.77 30.67
CA LEU A 167 12.13 -13.53 30.24
C LEU A 167 12.54 -14.80 29.51
N LYS A 168 13.46 -14.72 28.54
CA LYS A 168 14.03 -15.89 27.84
C LYS A 168 14.69 -16.86 28.82
N ASN A 169 15.43 -16.37 29.81
CA ASN A 169 16.04 -17.22 30.84
C ASN A 169 15.00 -17.96 31.70
N ILE A 170 13.94 -17.26 32.12
CA ILE A 170 12.84 -17.86 32.90
C ILE A 170 12.06 -18.86 32.05
N GLU A 171 11.76 -18.52 30.79
CA GLU A 171 11.11 -19.43 29.85
C GLU A 171 11.94 -20.69 29.66
N GLN A 172 13.25 -20.55 29.42
CA GLN A 172 14.15 -21.69 29.29
C GLN A 172 14.14 -22.58 30.54
N LYS A 173 14.24 -21.98 31.74
CA LYS A 173 14.13 -22.72 33.02
C LYS A 173 12.79 -23.44 33.16
N LEU A 174 11.69 -22.81 32.77
CA LEU A 174 10.36 -23.41 32.78
C LEU A 174 10.28 -24.58 31.79
N ARG A 175 10.76 -24.42 30.56
CA ARG A 175 10.79 -25.47 29.53
C ARG A 175 11.65 -26.65 29.97
N THR A 176 12.82 -26.41 30.56
CA THR A 176 13.67 -27.46 31.15
C THR A 176 12.94 -28.20 32.27
N ARG A 177 12.22 -27.48 33.15
CA ARG A 177 11.44 -28.10 34.22
C ARG A 177 10.28 -28.94 33.68
N GLN A 178 9.55 -28.43 32.69
CA GLN A 178 8.47 -29.15 32.01
C GLN A 178 8.99 -30.41 31.32
N GLN A 179 10.10 -30.30 30.59
CA GLN A 179 10.76 -31.45 29.97
C GLN A 179 11.12 -32.51 31.00
N TYR A 180 11.73 -32.12 32.12
CA TYR A 180 12.07 -33.05 33.20
C TYR A 180 10.82 -33.77 33.73
N MET A 181 9.74 -33.04 34.03
CA MET A 181 8.50 -33.63 34.57
C MET A 181 7.82 -34.56 33.55
N VAL A 182 7.73 -34.17 32.28
CA VAL A 182 7.16 -35.02 31.21
C VAL A 182 8.04 -36.24 30.95
N THR A 183 9.36 -36.12 31.10
CA THR A 183 10.27 -37.27 31.07
C THR A 183 9.90 -38.26 32.16
N GLN A 184 9.67 -37.83 33.40
CA GLN A 184 9.22 -38.73 34.47
C GLN A 184 7.87 -39.41 34.12
N VAL A 185 6.92 -38.69 33.53
CA VAL A 185 5.65 -39.29 33.08
C VAL A 185 5.87 -40.37 32.02
N ALA A 186 6.75 -40.12 31.06
CA ALA A 186 7.10 -41.11 30.03
C ALA A 186 7.83 -42.33 30.59
N TRP A 187 8.55 -42.18 31.71
CA TRP A 187 9.13 -43.30 32.44
C TRP A 187 8.07 -44.13 33.20
N ILE A 188 7.06 -43.48 33.78
CA ILE A 188 5.95 -44.14 34.48
C ILE A 188 5.01 -44.84 33.49
N TYR A 189 4.73 -44.20 32.34
CA TYR A 189 3.87 -44.73 31.28
C TYR A 189 4.61 -44.85 29.94
N PRO A 190 5.57 -45.79 29.83
CA PRO A 190 6.39 -45.93 28.64
C PRO A 190 5.54 -46.44 27.47
N VAL A 191 5.44 -45.65 26.39
CA VAL A 191 4.81 -46.05 25.14
C VAL A 191 5.86 -46.67 24.21
N ARG A 192 5.97 -47.99 24.21
CA ARG A 192 6.97 -48.73 23.43
C ARG A 192 6.30 -49.60 22.36
N PRO A 193 6.97 -49.86 21.22
CA PRO A 193 6.56 -50.95 20.34
C PRO A 193 6.54 -52.26 21.12
N LEU A 194 5.54 -53.13 20.89
CA LEU A 194 5.58 -54.47 21.47
C LEU A 194 6.71 -55.28 20.79
N ASP A 195 7.73 -55.66 21.57
CA ASP A 195 8.74 -56.63 21.15
C ASP A 195 8.27 -58.03 21.54
N GLU A 196 8.23 -58.94 20.56
CA GLU A 196 7.69 -60.30 20.69
C GLU A 196 8.69 -61.29 21.35
N LYS A 197 9.53 -60.83 22.29
CA LYS A 197 10.47 -61.72 23.01
C LYS A 197 10.56 -61.38 24.50
N SER A 198 9.81 -62.13 25.31
CA SER A 198 10.30 -62.61 26.62
C SER A 198 10.47 -64.13 26.53
N PRO A 199 11.61 -64.71 26.95
CA PRO A 199 11.71 -66.14 27.15
C PRO A 199 11.00 -66.48 28.46
N ASP A 200 9.79 -67.02 28.38
CA ASP A 200 9.23 -67.77 29.50
C ASP A 200 10.01 -69.09 29.62
N HIS A 201 11.12 -69.06 30.35
CA HIS A 201 11.66 -70.27 30.96
C HIS A 201 10.68 -70.73 32.05
N LYS A 202 9.85 -71.73 31.74
CA LYS A 202 9.29 -72.62 32.76
C LYS A 202 10.24 -73.82 32.93
N PRO A 203 10.63 -74.20 34.16
CA PRO A 203 11.12 -75.54 34.43
C PRO A 203 9.96 -76.41 34.98
N GLY A 204 9.70 -77.56 34.35
CA GLY A 204 8.93 -78.62 34.99
C GLY A 204 8.09 -79.51 34.08
N TYR A 205 8.74 -80.58 33.59
CA TYR A 205 8.20 -81.90 33.23
C TYR A 205 7.37 -82.10 31.94
N THR A 206 7.92 -83.00 31.11
CA THR A 206 7.49 -83.58 29.84
C THR A 206 6.43 -84.71 30.04
N PRO A 207 5.93 -85.46 29.02
CA PRO A 207 6.29 -85.47 27.59
C PRO A 207 5.14 -85.56 26.55
N SER A 208 5.53 -85.23 25.31
CA SER A 208 5.10 -85.82 24.02
C SER A 208 3.64 -85.70 23.54
N ILE A 209 3.46 -85.08 22.37
CA ILE A 209 2.97 -85.73 21.14
C ILE A 209 3.29 -84.80 19.94
N MET A 210 3.76 -85.43 18.87
CA MET A 210 4.27 -84.83 17.62
C MET A 210 3.23 -84.01 16.84
N LYS A 211 3.71 -82.98 16.12
CA LYS A 211 3.36 -82.75 14.70
C LYS A 211 4.28 -81.72 14.04
N THR A 212 5.19 -82.25 13.22
CA THR A 212 5.61 -81.80 11.88
C THR A 212 5.68 -80.30 11.57
N CYS A 213 6.93 -79.86 11.36
CA CYS A 213 7.42 -78.95 10.32
C CYS A 213 6.38 -78.28 9.40
N ASN A 214 6.53 -76.96 9.24
CA ASN A 214 6.77 -76.35 7.93
C ASN A 214 7.64 -75.11 8.10
N ALA A 215 8.79 -75.14 7.44
CA ALA A 215 9.67 -74.01 7.23
C ALA A 215 9.19 -73.27 5.99
N GLU A 216 8.88 -71.98 6.12
CA GLU A 216 8.78 -71.08 4.97
C GLU A 216 9.41 -69.72 5.31
N SER A 217 10.55 -69.52 4.63
CA SER A 217 11.05 -68.28 4.03
C SER A 217 11.18 -67.01 4.87
N ILE A 218 12.45 -66.70 5.09
CA ILE A 218 13.05 -65.39 5.31
C ILE A 218 12.71 -64.45 4.15
N LEU A 219 12.08 -63.30 4.44
CA LEU A 219 12.29 -62.02 3.73
C LEU A 219 12.11 -60.85 4.71
N PRO A 220 13.06 -59.89 4.83
CA PRO A 220 12.92 -58.71 5.66
C PRO A 220 12.29 -57.57 4.85
N ASP A 221 10.98 -57.37 5.00
CA ASP A 221 10.24 -56.28 4.34
C ASP A 221 10.00 -55.10 5.30
N GLY A 222 10.13 -53.90 4.74
CA GLY A 222 10.22 -52.63 5.45
C GLY A 222 8.94 -52.19 6.17
N SER A 223 9.13 -51.54 7.32
CA SER A 223 8.17 -50.63 7.95
C SER A 223 6.78 -51.15 8.34
N ARG A 224 6.65 -52.41 8.80
CA ARG A 224 5.47 -52.77 9.61
C ARG A 224 5.47 -51.91 10.89
N LYS A 225 4.62 -50.87 10.95
CA LYS A 225 4.37 -50.08 12.17
C LYS A 225 3.96 -51.02 13.28
N ARG A 226 4.91 -51.39 14.15
CA ARG A 226 4.67 -52.29 15.28
C ARG A 226 3.60 -51.69 16.20
N PRO A 227 2.67 -52.50 16.74
CA PRO A 227 1.65 -52.01 17.65
C PRO A 227 2.33 -51.43 18.90
N LEU A 228 1.87 -50.25 19.31
CA LEU A 228 2.34 -49.57 20.51
C LEU A 228 1.63 -50.13 21.75
N ALA A 229 2.37 -50.24 22.85
CA ALA A 229 1.90 -50.71 24.14
C ALA A 229 2.33 -49.75 25.26
N ILE A 230 1.51 -49.64 26.31
CA ILE A 230 1.88 -48.98 27.57
C ILE A 230 2.07 -50.07 28.62
N LEU A 231 3.24 -50.11 29.26
CA LEU A 231 3.57 -51.13 30.29
C LEU A 231 3.31 -52.58 29.81
N GLY A 232 3.58 -52.86 28.54
CA GLY A 232 3.38 -54.18 27.92
C GLY A 232 1.93 -54.52 27.53
N LEU A 233 0.98 -53.61 27.75
CA LEU A 233 -0.43 -53.79 27.38
C LEU A 233 -0.77 -53.06 26.08
N GLN A 234 -1.47 -53.74 25.16
CA GLN A 234 -1.89 -53.18 23.88
C GLN A 234 -3.32 -52.64 23.90
N LEU A 235 -3.56 -51.59 23.12
CA LEU A 235 -4.91 -51.15 22.75
C LEU A 235 -5.41 -52.00 21.56
N SER A 236 -5.73 -53.27 21.81
CA SER A 236 -6.35 -54.12 20.80
C SER A 236 -7.79 -53.67 20.57
N LYS A 237 -8.22 -53.60 19.31
CA LYS A 237 -9.65 -53.49 19.00
C LYS A 237 -10.30 -54.79 19.46
N PRO A 238 -11.36 -54.76 20.28
CA PRO A 238 -12.07 -55.98 20.65
C PRO A 238 -12.55 -56.66 19.36
N THR A 239 -12.05 -57.86 19.09
CA THR A 239 -12.45 -58.62 17.90
C THR A 239 -13.82 -59.23 18.18
N ALA A 240 -14.83 -58.76 17.47
CA ALA A 240 -16.21 -59.23 17.58
C ALA A 240 -16.45 -60.69 17.09
N LYS A 241 -15.41 -61.53 17.01
CA LYS A 241 -15.47 -62.88 16.43
C LYS A 241 -15.44 -64.04 17.44
N LYS A 242 -15.67 -63.79 18.73
CA LYS A 242 -15.98 -64.86 19.70
C LYS A 242 -17.43 -64.76 20.15
N THR A 243 -18.34 -65.33 19.36
CA THR A 243 -19.75 -65.60 19.68
C THR A 243 -19.91 -66.76 20.67
N GLY A 244 -19.01 -66.85 21.66
CA GLY A 244 -19.18 -67.76 22.79
C GLY A 244 -19.84 -67.00 23.94
N TYR A 245 -20.91 -67.55 24.51
CA TYR A 245 -21.57 -67.07 25.74
C TYR A 245 -20.60 -66.93 26.95
N PHE A 246 -19.36 -67.41 26.81
CA PHE A 246 -18.22 -67.20 27.70
C PHE A 246 -17.12 -66.40 26.97
N GLY A 247 -17.41 -65.15 26.61
CA GLY A 247 -16.34 -64.20 26.31
C GLY A 247 -15.55 -63.94 27.58
N ASP A 248 -14.24 -64.14 27.56
CA ASP A 248 -13.41 -63.96 28.74
C ASP A 248 -13.46 -62.48 29.14
N LYS A 249 -14.08 -62.16 30.28
CA LYS A 249 -14.25 -60.76 30.77
C LYS A 249 -12.92 -60.00 30.85
N THR A 250 -11.82 -60.74 30.84
CA THR A 250 -10.43 -60.26 30.84
C THR A 250 -10.03 -59.56 29.54
N ASP A 251 -10.68 -59.86 28.40
CA ASP A 251 -10.32 -59.31 27.09
C ASP A 251 -10.60 -57.80 26.99
N PHE A 252 -11.60 -57.31 27.71
CA PHE A 252 -11.94 -55.88 27.78
C PHE A 252 -11.17 -55.11 28.87
N GLN A 253 -10.62 -55.80 29.87
CA GLN A 253 -9.89 -55.17 30.97
C GLN A 253 -8.55 -54.60 30.50
N LYS A 254 -7.80 -55.33 29.66
CA LYS A 254 -6.50 -54.89 29.14
C LYS A 254 -6.57 -53.54 28.39
N PRO A 255 -7.43 -53.36 27.36
CA PRO A 255 -7.53 -52.09 26.67
C PRO A 255 -8.06 -50.97 27.57
N SER A 256 -8.95 -51.29 28.51
CA SER A 256 -9.47 -50.32 29.48
C SER A 256 -8.39 -49.81 30.44
N THR A 257 -7.50 -50.69 30.91
CA THR A 257 -6.32 -50.30 31.70
C THR A 257 -5.36 -49.43 30.90
N VAL A 258 -5.12 -49.73 29.62
CA VAL A 258 -4.27 -48.92 28.73
C VAL A 258 -4.84 -47.51 28.55
N LEU A 259 -6.16 -47.39 28.36
CA LEU A 259 -6.84 -46.10 28.26
C LEU A 259 -6.79 -45.33 29.57
N GLY A 260 -6.91 -46.00 30.72
CA GLY A 260 -6.70 -45.41 32.03
C GLY A 260 -5.30 -44.84 32.22
N TYR A 261 -4.26 -45.59 31.81
CA TYR A 261 -2.88 -45.10 31.84
C TYR A 261 -2.66 -43.92 30.90
N ALA A 262 -3.21 -43.97 29.68
CA ALA A 262 -3.13 -42.86 28.74
C ALA A 262 -3.83 -41.61 29.29
N ALA A 263 -5.03 -41.74 29.85
CA ALA A 263 -5.76 -40.63 30.47
C ALA A 263 -4.96 -39.99 31.61
N HIS A 264 -4.38 -40.81 32.50
CA HIS A 264 -3.57 -40.29 33.60
C HIS A 264 -2.30 -39.57 33.10
N ALA A 265 -1.60 -40.15 32.12
CA ALA A 265 -0.45 -39.51 31.50
C ALA A 265 -0.80 -38.15 30.86
N VAL A 266 -1.90 -38.09 30.10
CA VAL A 266 -2.39 -36.86 29.45
C VAL A 266 -2.71 -35.78 30.48
N SER A 267 -3.36 -36.14 31.58
CA SER A 267 -3.68 -35.18 32.64
C SER A 267 -2.45 -34.62 33.35
N LEU A 268 -1.44 -35.45 33.60
CA LEU A 268 -0.17 -35.01 34.19
C LEU A 268 0.58 -34.09 33.22
N ILE A 269 0.64 -34.45 31.93
CA ILE A 269 1.30 -33.62 30.93
C ILE A 269 0.57 -32.28 30.79
N ALA A 270 -0.76 -32.28 30.73
CA ALA A 270 -1.57 -31.07 30.65
C ALA A 270 -1.34 -30.14 31.86
N SER A 271 -1.29 -30.69 33.09
CA SER A 271 -1.02 -29.89 34.28
C SER A 271 0.39 -29.32 34.31
N TYR A 272 1.40 -30.08 33.87
CA TYR A 272 2.78 -29.61 33.76
C TYR A 272 2.98 -28.53 32.69
N LEU A 273 2.27 -28.65 31.57
CA LEU A 273 2.27 -27.64 30.51
C LEU A 273 1.37 -26.44 30.85
N ASN A 274 0.61 -26.51 31.95
CA ASN A 274 -0.40 -25.53 32.32
C ASN A 274 -1.44 -25.28 31.21
N VAL A 275 -1.87 -26.36 30.55
CA VAL A 275 -2.89 -26.34 29.48
C VAL A 275 -4.19 -26.94 30.03
N PRO A 276 -5.28 -26.18 30.12
CA PRO A 276 -6.57 -26.72 30.53
C PRO A 276 -7.11 -27.66 29.45
N LEU A 277 -7.43 -28.90 29.83
CA LEU A 277 -8.02 -29.89 28.92
C LEU A 277 -9.44 -29.49 28.54
N ARG A 278 -9.81 -29.66 27.27
CA ARG A 278 -11.18 -29.41 26.78
C ARG A 278 -12.16 -30.44 27.34
N TYR A 279 -11.70 -31.68 27.50
CA TYR A 279 -12.50 -32.77 28.03
C TYR A 279 -11.91 -33.31 29.35
N PRO A 280 -12.22 -32.70 30.51
CA PRO A 280 -11.67 -33.11 31.79
C PRO A 280 -11.86 -34.60 32.09
N LEU A 281 -10.89 -35.18 32.79
CA LEU A 281 -10.82 -36.62 33.04
C LEU A 281 -11.19 -36.96 34.48
N ARG A 282 -12.02 -37.99 34.67
CA ARG A 282 -12.25 -38.62 35.98
C ARG A 282 -11.46 -39.92 36.06
N PHE A 283 -10.43 -39.94 36.90
CA PHE A 283 -9.56 -41.11 37.05
C PHE A 283 -10.23 -42.20 37.86
N GLY A 284 -10.26 -43.40 37.29
CA GLY A 284 -10.74 -44.62 37.93
C GLY A 284 -9.91 -45.85 37.55
N GLY A 285 -8.65 -45.65 37.13
CA GLY A 285 -7.81 -46.71 36.57
C GLY A 285 -8.44 -47.30 35.31
N SER A 286 -8.73 -48.60 35.31
CA SER A 286 -9.44 -49.27 34.22
C SER A 286 -10.90 -48.83 34.06
N ARG A 287 -11.46 -48.04 34.98
CA ARG A 287 -12.83 -47.48 34.91
C ARG A 287 -12.84 -45.95 34.82
N SER A 288 -11.86 -45.37 34.12
CA SER A 288 -11.76 -43.92 33.94
C SER A 288 -12.87 -43.39 33.00
N HIS A 289 -13.23 -42.11 33.14
CA HIS A 289 -14.24 -41.45 32.31
C HIS A 289 -13.73 -40.12 31.78
N VAL A 290 -14.26 -39.69 30.62
CA VAL A 290 -14.05 -38.36 30.02
C VAL A 290 -15.33 -37.55 30.15
N LEU A 291 -15.19 -36.28 30.48
CA LEU A 291 -16.30 -35.35 30.64
C LEU A 291 -16.48 -34.48 29.40
N ASP A 292 -17.70 -34.45 28.86
CA ASP A 292 -18.08 -33.51 27.81
C ASP A 292 -19.05 -32.46 28.38
N HIS A 293 -18.73 -31.19 28.14
CA HIS A 293 -19.53 -30.04 28.57
C HIS A 293 -20.50 -29.57 27.47
N SER A 294 -20.59 -30.29 26.34
CA SER A 294 -21.54 -29.97 25.29
C SER A 294 -22.97 -29.90 25.86
N PRO A 295 -23.73 -28.84 25.57
CA PRO A 295 -25.11 -28.75 26.04
C PRO A 295 -25.90 -29.93 25.48
N SER A 296 -26.39 -30.77 26.38
CA SER A 296 -27.24 -31.91 26.03
C SER A 296 -28.46 -31.42 25.27
N VAL A 297 -28.48 -31.65 23.96
CA VAL A 297 -29.70 -31.63 23.16
C VAL A 297 -30.28 -33.04 23.24
N GLU A 298 -30.82 -33.42 24.41
CA GLU A 298 -31.73 -34.56 24.48
C GLU A 298 -33.18 -34.04 24.56
N PRO A 299 -34.08 -34.48 23.65
CA PRO A 299 -35.50 -34.31 23.85
C PRO A 299 -35.87 -35.08 25.11
N SER A 300 -36.44 -34.36 26.08
CA SER A 300 -36.75 -34.89 27.40
C SER A 300 -37.69 -36.09 27.29
N SER A 301 -37.17 -37.30 27.48
CA SER A 301 -37.97 -38.42 27.96
C SER A 301 -38.28 -38.16 29.43
N MET A 302 -39.50 -37.71 29.66
CA MET A 302 -40.09 -37.52 30.98
C MET A 302 -40.13 -38.87 31.71
N THR A 303 -39.31 -39.05 32.73
CA THR A 303 -39.64 -39.75 33.99
C THR A 303 -38.39 -39.82 34.85
N SER A 304 -38.28 -38.98 35.88
CA SER A 304 -37.94 -39.42 37.24
C SER A 304 -37.82 -38.22 38.17
N VAL A 305 -38.72 -38.28 39.15
CA VAL A 305 -38.90 -37.51 40.37
C VAL A 305 -37.66 -36.99 41.11
N VAL A 306 -37.78 -35.71 41.50
CA VAL A 306 -37.21 -34.99 42.67
C VAL A 306 -35.76 -35.27 43.11
N SER A 307 -34.88 -34.30 42.86
CA SER A 307 -33.87 -33.90 43.84
C SER A 307 -33.71 -32.39 43.84
N SER A 308 -34.06 -31.79 44.96
CA SER A 308 -34.08 -30.34 45.23
C SER A 308 -32.69 -29.83 45.61
N VAL A 309 -31.99 -29.19 44.68
CA VAL A 309 -30.82 -28.33 44.93
C VAL A 309 -30.91 -27.14 43.96
N PRO A 310 -30.65 -25.89 44.39
CA PRO A 310 -30.98 -24.70 43.61
C PRO A 310 -30.16 -24.58 42.33
N LEU A 311 -30.82 -24.03 41.31
CA LEU A 311 -30.37 -23.79 39.95
C LEU A 311 -29.25 -22.73 39.91
N SER A 312 -28.02 -23.12 40.20
CA SER A 312 -26.86 -22.49 39.55
C SER A 312 -26.75 -23.10 38.14
N THR A 313 -26.35 -22.32 37.15
CA THR A 313 -26.05 -22.66 35.75
C THR A 313 -25.12 -23.87 35.57
N SER A 314 -25.59 -25.06 35.95
CA SER A 314 -24.91 -26.34 35.80
C SER A 314 -25.14 -26.79 34.36
N MET A 315 -24.16 -26.52 33.51
CA MET A 315 -23.96 -27.31 32.29
C MET A 315 -23.95 -28.78 32.73
N ARG A 316 -24.97 -29.58 32.38
CA ARG A 316 -24.97 -31.01 32.68
C ARG A 316 -23.77 -31.61 31.96
N THR A 317 -22.74 -31.93 32.73
CA THR A 317 -21.52 -32.52 32.19
C THR A 317 -21.78 -34.00 32.00
N MET A 318 -21.66 -34.48 30.76
CA MET A 318 -21.95 -35.87 30.44
C MET A 318 -20.67 -36.70 30.54
N GLU A 319 -20.72 -37.81 31.28
CA GLU A 319 -19.55 -38.67 31.51
C GLU A 319 -19.51 -39.82 30.50
N PHE A 320 -18.41 -40.04 29.81
CA PHE A 320 -18.25 -41.11 28.83
C PHE A 320 -17.16 -42.10 29.29
N PRO A 321 -17.41 -43.42 29.29
CA PRO A 321 -16.49 -44.42 29.83
C PRO A 321 -15.29 -44.63 28.90
N LEU A 322 -14.07 -44.56 29.44
CA LEU A 322 -12.82 -44.95 28.76
C LEU A 322 -12.52 -46.45 28.89
N PHE A 323 -13.56 -47.27 28.92
CA PHE A 323 -13.45 -48.71 29.04
C PHE A 323 -14.53 -49.40 28.22
N PHE A 324 -14.29 -50.65 27.90
CA PHE A 324 -15.24 -51.46 27.15
C PHE A 324 -16.05 -52.32 28.12
N ASP A 325 -17.39 -52.18 28.12
CA ASP A 325 -18.29 -52.99 28.94
C ASP A 325 -19.24 -53.88 28.10
N GLY A 326 -18.91 -54.09 26.82
CA GLY A 326 -19.70 -54.88 25.87
C GLY A 326 -21.03 -54.26 25.42
N GLN A 327 -21.72 -53.53 26.29
CA GLN A 327 -23.04 -52.92 26.04
C GLN A 327 -22.95 -51.51 25.41
N GLU A 328 -21.93 -50.72 25.77
CA GLU A 328 -21.79 -49.31 25.37
C GLU A 328 -20.56 -49.05 24.47
N THR A 329 -20.45 -49.80 23.37
CA THR A 329 -19.29 -49.70 22.46
C THR A 329 -19.18 -48.35 21.74
N THR A 330 -20.31 -47.71 21.43
CA THR A 330 -20.36 -46.39 20.78
C THR A 330 -19.95 -45.27 21.74
N ARG A 331 -20.45 -45.31 22.99
CA ARG A 331 -20.13 -44.35 24.05
C ARG A 331 -18.64 -44.38 24.41
N SER A 332 -18.07 -45.59 24.52
CA SER A 332 -16.64 -45.78 24.77
C SER A 332 -15.77 -45.38 23.57
N ALA A 333 -16.21 -45.66 22.33
CA ALA A 333 -15.52 -45.16 21.14
C ALA A 333 -15.48 -43.62 21.08
N TYR A 334 -16.57 -42.95 21.47
CA TYR A 334 -16.62 -41.49 21.59
C TYR A 334 -15.67 -40.97 22.68
N ALA A 335 -15.65 -41.60 23.87
CA ALA A 335 -14.72 -41.23 24.95
C ALA A 335 -13.25 -41.30 24.49
N ILE A 336 -12.87 -42.36 23.76
CA ILE A 336 -11.51 -42.54 23.21
C ILE A 336 -11.19 -41.45 22.18
N PHE A 337 -12.17 -41.07 21.36
CA PHE A 337 -12.02 -39.95 20.42
C PHE A 337 -11.79 -38.62 21.14
N LEU A 338 -12.54 -38.34 22.21
CA LEU A 338 -12.37 -37.13 23.03
C LEU A 338 -11.00 -37.10 23.71
N LEU A 339 -10.55 -38.22 24.29
CA LEU A 339 -9.20 -38.33 24.85
C LEU A 339 -8.13 -38.04 23.78
N ASN A 340 -8.31 -38.53 22.55
CA ASN A 340 -7.37 -38.20 21.47
C ASN A 340 -7.43 -36.72 21.09
N LYS A 341 -8.60 -36.07 21.20
CA LYS A 341 -8.74 -34.63 20.94
C LYS A 341 -8.01 -33.77 21.97
N ASP A 342 -7.96 -34.21 23.22
CA ASP A 342 -7.11 -33.57 24.24
C ASP A 342 -5.61 -33.76 23.93
N ILE A 343 -5.20 -34.94 23.46
CA ILE A 343 -3.79 -35.14 23.02
C ILE A 343 -3.47 -34.25 21.82
N GLU A 344 -4.37 -34.14 20.85
CA GLU A 344 -4.25 -33.24 19.70
C GLU A 344 -4.16 -31.78 20.14
N GLN A 345 -4.93 -31.35 21.15
CA GLN A 345 -4.81 -30.03 21.74
C GLN A 345 -3.41 -29.79 22.32
N LEU A 346 -2.86 -30.76 23.06
CA LEU A 346 -1.51 -30.64 23.63
C LEU A 346 -0.43 -30.63 22.54
N LEU A 347 -0.58 -31.41 21.47
CA LEU A 347 0.31 -31.37 20.30
C LEU A 347 0.26 -30.01 19.61
N ASN A 348 -0.94 -29.47 19.37
CA ASN A 348 -1.11 -28.14 18.78
C ASN A 348 -0.50 -27.04 19.67
N TYR A 349 -0.61 -27.17 20.99
CA TYR A 349 0.00 -26.23 21.94
C TYR A 349 1.52 -26.15 21.80
N ILE A 350 2.18 -27.27 21.47
CA ILE A 350 3.62 -27.31 21.19
C ILE A 350 3.98 -27.16 19.70
N GLY A 351 3.01 -26.80 18.85
CA GLY A 351 3.22 -26.55 17.42
C GLY A 351 3.36 -27.80 16.55
N ALA A 352 2.83 -28.95 16.97
CA ALA A 352 2.91 -30.21 16.24
C ALA A 352 1.55 -30.75 15.80
N GLU A 353 1.52 -31.42 14.66
CA GLU A 353 0.31 -32.05 14.13
C GLU A 353 0.10 -33.46 14.70
N SER A 354 -1.17 -33.82 14.91
CA SER A 354 -1.54 -35.19 15.31
C SER A 354 -1.58 -36.15 14.12
N LEU A 355 -1.34 -37.43 14.39
CA LEU A 355 -1.49 -38.52 13.41
C LEU A 355 -2.97 -38.89 13.15
N GLY A 356 -3.91 -38.13 13.70
CA GLY A 356 -5.35 -38.31 13.55
C GLY A 356 -6.06 -38.95 14.77
N PRO A 357 -7.40 -39.06 14.71
CA PRO A 357 -8.27 -39.31 15.87
C PRO A 357 -8.21 -40.73 16.46
N ARG A 358 -7.65 -41.70 15.72
CA ARG A 358 -7.61 -43.11 16.12
C ARG A 358 -6.26 -43.55 16.70
N HIS A 359 -5.33 -42.61 16.88
CA HIS A 359 -3.92 -42.89 17.16
C HIS A 359 -3.48 -42.45 18.56
N VAL A 360 -4.31 -42.68 19.59
CA VAL A 360 -4.08 -42.26 20.99
C VAL A 360 -2.64 -42.50 21.45
N LEU A 361 -2.17 -43.75 21.37
CA LEU A 361 -0.82 -44.11 21.83
C LEU A 361 0.28 -43.51 20.97
N ALA A 362 0.08 -43.41 19.65
CA ALA A 362 1.09 -42.84 18.76
C ALA A 362 1.21 -41.33 18.95
N ASN A 363 0.08 -40.63 19.11
CA ASN A 363 0.02 -39.20 19.40
C ASN A 363 0.62 -38.90 20.78
N LEU A 364 0.33 -39.73 21.80
CA LEU A 364 0.95 -39.58 23.13
C LEU A 364 2.47 -39.80 23.07
N LYS A 365 2.93 -40.81 22.33
CA LYS A 365 4.35 -41.05 22.11
C LYS A 365 5.02 -39.85 21.41
N GLN A 366 4.41 -39.34 20.35
CA GLN A 366 4.91 -38.17 19.62
C GLN A 366 4.97 -36.93 20.53
N LEU A 367 3.93 -36.68 21.33
CA LEU A 367 3.87 -35.59 22.29
C LEU A 367 5.05 -35.64 23.27
N THR A 368 5.25 -36.79 23.92
CA THR A 368 6.36 -36.97 24.86
C THR A 368 7.72 -36.85 24.18
N MET A 369 7.87 -37.37 22.97
CA MET A 369 9.12 -37.31 22.20
C MET A 369 9.50 -35.88 21.83
N ILE A 370 8.55 -35.05 21.40
CA ILE A 370 8.81 -33.65 21.05
C ILE A 370 9.23 -32.86 22.30
N ILE A 371 8.51 -33.02 23.41
CA ILE A 371 8.83 -32.33 24.67
C ILE A 371 10.21 -32.74 25.21
N GLN A 372 10.60 -34.01 25.03
CA GLN A 372 11.92 -34.53 25.40
C GLN A 372 13.06 -34.08 24.48
N SER A 373 12.76 -33.50 23.32
CA SER A 373 13.78 -33.04 22.38
C SER A 373 14.45 -31.75 22.88
N GLN A 374 15.69 -31.52 22.44
CA GLN A 374 16.40 -30.28 22.75
C GLN A 374 15.72 -29.04 22.13
N GLN A 375 15.01 -29.23 21.01
CA GLN A 375 14.28 -28.18 20.32
C GLN A 375 13.14 -27.58 21.17
N TYR A 376 12.61 -28.33 22.13
CA TYR A 376 11.59 -27.83 23.05
C TYR A 376 12.13 -26.76 24.03
N ILE A 377 13.44 -26.81 24.34
CA ILE A 377 14.09 -25.86 25.26
C ILE A 377 14.55 -24.61 24.51
N SER A 378 15.07 -24.78 23.29
CA SER A 378 15.59 -23.70 22.47
C SER A 378 14.46 -23.00 21.71
N THR A 379 13.81 -22.03 22.35
CA THR A 379 12.95 -21.07 21.65
C THR A 379 13.81 -19.94 21.10
N ASP A 380 14.25 -20.06 19.84
CA ASP A 380 14.97 -18.99 19.13
C ASP A 380 14.03 -17.83 18.78
#